data_AF-A0A6B3I728-F1
#
_entry.id   AF-A0A6B3I728-F1
#
_cell.length_a   1.000
_cell.length_b   1.000
_cell.length_c   1.000
_cell.angle_alpha   90.00
_cell.angle_beta   90.00
_cell.angle_gamma   90.00
#
_symmetry.space_group_name_H-M   'P 1'
#
loop_
_entity.id
_entity.type
_entity.pdbx_description
1 polymer ?
#
loop_
_entity_poly.entity_id
_entity_poly.type
_entity_poly.pdbx_seq_one_letter_code
_entity_poly.pdbx_strand_id
1 'polypeptide(L)'
;MFLGGGELTTDRAKATHPHSVTTLCDEGARLYASALSVGKVARAEAEAAPCLLEFALLHPDPDDPAWLRPVPAFAALTQRLHPIEREIQERRRLSVELAEAFEPFMAVSAQAPPTTHSITVVEGINRINASIEL
;
A
#
# COMPACT_ATOMS: atom_id res chain seq x y z
N MET A 1 23.30 6.43 0.22
CA MET A 1 22.38 7.60 0.24
C MET A 1 21.15 7.21 -0.57
N PHE A 2 20.15 6.61 0.08
CA PHE A 2 18.88 6.25 -0.56
C PHE A 2 17.93 7.44 -0.42
N LEU A 3 17.68 8.12 -1.53
CA LEU A 3 16.61 9.11 -1.66
C LEU A 3 15.47 8.45 -2.44
N GLY A 4 14.26 8.54 -1.89
CA GLY A 4 13.06 8.07 -2.56
C GLY A 4 11.91 7.90 -1.59
N GLY A 5 11.59 8.96 -0.84
CA GLY A 5 10.39 9.04 -0.04
C GLY A 5 9.16 8.88 -0.95
N GLY A 6 8.45 7.76 -0.78
CA GLY A 6 7.08 7.65 -1.23
C GLY A 6 6.24 8.51 -0.31
N GLU A 7 5.94 9.73 -0.76
CA GLU A 7 4.98 10.62 -0.14
C GLU A 7 3.65 9.87 -0.01
N LEU A 8 3.35 9.43 1.20
CA LEU A 8 2.02 8.96 1.62
C LEU A 8 1.07 10.11 1.31
N THR A 9 0.34 10.00 0.21
CA THR A 9 -0.64 10.97 -0.24
C THR A 9 -1.47 11.39 0.95
N THR A 10 -1.32 12.66 1.33
CA THR A 10 -2.02 13.25 2.46
C THR A 10 -3.52 13.14 2.20
N ASP A 11 -4.10 12.22 2.96
CA ASP A 11 -5.52 11.94 3.08
C ASP A 11 -6.24 13.25 3.42
N ARG A 12 -6.83 13.87 2.41
CA ARG A 12 -7.40 15.22 2.52
C ARG A 12 -8.73 15.13 3.25
N ALA A 13 -8.67 15.08 4.58
CA ALA A 13 -9.83 15.21 5.45
C ALA A 13 -10.58 16.52 5.12
N LYS A 14 -11.84 16.40 4.69
CA LYS A 14 -12.73 17.55 4.49
C LYS A 14 -13.22 18.02 5.86
N ALA A 15 -13.25 19.33 6.10
CA ALA A 15 -13.48 19.93 7.43
C ALA A 15 -14.79 19.51 8.14
N THR A 16 -15.77 18.93 7.44
CA THR A 16 -17.03 18.44 8.00
C THR A 16 -16.97 16.95 8.41
N HIS A 17 -15.95 16.19 7.97
CA HIS A 17 -15.76 14.77 8.28
C HIS A 17 -14.27 14.45 8.53
N PRO A 18 -13.83 14.41 9.80
CA PRO A 18 -12.42 14.25 10.17
C PRO A 18 -11.97 12.79 10.18
N HIS A 19 -12.33 12.00 9.16
CA HIS A 19 -11.89 10.63 9.03
C HIS A 19 -11.21 10.39 7.68
N SER A 20 -10.34 9.38 7.65
CA SER A 20 -9.61 8.98 6.45
C SER A 20 -10.56 8.59 5.32
N VAL A 21 -10.15 8.81 4.07
CA VAL A 21 -10.84 8.33 2.84
C VAL A 21 -10.84 6.79 2.75
N THR A 22 -10.28 6.11 3.73
CA THR A 22 -10.24 4.64 3.82
C THR A 22 -11.26 4.04 4.77
N THR A 23 -11.85 4.84 5.68
CA THR A 23 -12.70 4.32 6.75
C THR A 23 -14.11 4.90 6.65
N LEU A 24 -15.11 4.01 6.63
CA LEU A 24 -16.51 4.41 6.76
C LEU A 24 -16.78 4.91 8.18
N CYS A 25 -17.33 6.11 8.30
CA CYS A 25 -17.72 6.63 9.61
C CYS A 25 -18.93 5.90 10.17
N ASP A 26 -19.13 5.99 11.49
CA ASP A 26 -20.23 5.32 12.19
C ASP A 26 -21.61 5.70 11.62
N GLU A 27 -21.79 6.98 11.29
CA GLU A 27 -23.05 7.46 10.70
C GLU A 27 -23.27 6.88 9.30
N GLY A 28 -22.21 6.88 8.48
CA GLY A 28 -22.24 6.23 7.16
C GLY A 28 -22.56 4.74 7.26
N ALA A 29 -21.97 4.02 8.22
CA ALA A 29 -22.24 2.61 8.44
C ALA A 29 -23.71 2.35 8.79
N ARG A 30 -24.29 3.18 9.68
CA ARG A 30 -25.71 3.09 10.06
C ARG A 30 -26.64 3.39 8.89
N LEU A 31 -26.40 4.50 8.19
CA LEU A 31 -27.21 4.91 7.04
C LEU A 31 -27.14 3.88 5.91
N TYR A 32 -25.97 3.33 5.63
CA TYR A 32 -25.80 2.29 4.61
C TYR A 32 -26.52 0.99 4.98
N ALA A 33 -26.45 0.54 6.23
CA ALA A 33 -27.19 -0.63 6.70
C ALA A 33 -28.71 -0.43 6.61
N SER A 34 -29.19 0.77 6.96
CA SER A 34 -30.60 1.15 6.79
C SER A 34 -31.00 1.15 5.31
N ALA A 35 -30.19 1.78 4.45
CA ALA A 35 -30.42 1.82 3.01
C ALA A 35 -30.43 0.43 2.39
N LEU A 36 -29.53 -0.48 2.78
CA LEU A 36 -29.52 -1.88 2.33
C LEU A 36 -30.79 -2.63 2.71
N SER A 37 -31.36 -2.33 3.88
CA SER A 37 -32.59 -2.96 4.37
C SER A 37 -33.84 -2.42 3.67
N VAL A 38 -33.89 -1.10 3.43
CA VAL A 38 -35.02 -0.39 2.83
C VAL A 38 -34.96 -0.39 1.29
N GLY A 39 -33.77 -0.57 0.72
CA GLY A 39 -33.47 -0.47 -0.71
C GLY A 39 -33.23 0.95 -1.23
N LYS A 40 -33.35 1.99 -0.38
CA LYS A 40 -33.11 3.39 -0.74
C LYS A 40 -32.89 4.28 0.49
N VAL A 41 -32.36 5.47 0.26
CA VAL A 41 -32.21 6.56 1.25
C VAL A 41 -32.42 7.90 0.57
N ALA A 42 -33.00 8.88 1.26
CA ALA A 42 -33.16 10.21 0.68
C ALA A 42 -31.79 10.90 0.53
N ARG A 43 -31.62 11.68 -0.54
CA ARG A 43 -30.38 12.43 -0.79
C ARG A 43 -30.03 13.35 0.38
N ALA A 44 -31.03 14.01 0.96
CA ALA A 44 -30.84 14.92 2.10
C ALA A 44 -30.33 14.19 3.35
N GLU A 45 -30.76 12.95 3.59
CA GLU A 45 -30.25 12.14 4.71
C GLU A 45 -28.77 11.76 4.49
N ALA A 46 -28.39 11.47 3.24
CA ALA A 46 -27.01 11.14 2.89
C ALA A 46 -26.04 12.34 3.01
N GLU A 47 -26.52 13.58 3.11
CA GLU A 47 -25.68 14.75 3.36
C GLU A 47 -24.97 14.69 4.72
N ALA A 48 -25.52 13.95 5.68
CA ALA A 48 -24.90 13.71 6.99
C ALA A 48 -23.71 12.73 6.92
N ALA A 49 -23.59 11.97 5.83
CA ALA A 49 -22.53 10.99 5.61
C ALA A 49 -22.04 11.00 4.13
N PRO A 50 -21.37 12.08 3.69
CA PRO A 50 -20.91 12.23 2.30
C PRO A 50 -19.90 11.14 1.90
N CYS A 51 -19.24 10.49 2.87
CA CYS A 51 -18.38 9.34 2.67
C CYS A 51 -19.07 8.18 1.93
N LEU A 52 -20.40 8.05 2.02
CA LEU A 52 -21.15 7.04 1.27
C LEU A 52 -21.13 7.27 -0.24
N LEU A 53 -21.12 8.52 -0.68
CA LEU A 53 -20.98 8.88 -2.09
C LEU A 53 -19.52 8.82 -2.53
N GLU A 54 -18.59 9.28 -1.68
CA GLU A 54 -17.14 9.22 -1.95
C GLU A 54 -16.65 7.77 -2.09
N PHE A 55 -17.23 6.83 -1.34
CA PHE A 55 -16.93 5.40 -1.44
C PHE A 55 -17.81 4.67 -2.45
N ALA A 56 -18.61 5.40 -3.23
CA ALA A 56 -19.51 4.84 -4.24
C ALA A 56 -20.46 3.75 -3.67
N LEU A 57 -20.85 3.85 -2.40
CA LEU A 57 -21.77 2.93 -1.72
C LEU A 57 -23.24 3.27 -2.01
N LEU A 58 -23.50 4.48 -2.49
CA LEU A 58 -24.81 4.97 -2.91
C LEU A 58 -24.75 5.48 -4.36
N HIS A 59 -25.80 5.23 -5.12
CA HIS A 59 -25.97 5.73 -6.48
C HIS A 59 -27.30 6.47 -6.63
N PRO A 60 -27.39 7.54 -7.44
CA PRO A 60 -28.66 8.18 -7.76
C PRO A 60 -29.67 7.16 -8.30
N ASP A 61 -30.90 7.22 -7.80
CA ASP A 61 -32.00 6.45 -8.39
C ASP A 61 -32.29 7.01 -9.80
N PRO A 62 -32.36 6.16 -10.85
CA PRO A 62 -32.65 6.62 -12.21
C PRO A 62 -34.07 7.19 -12.36
N ASP A 63 -35.01 6.77 -11.51
CA ASP A 63 -36.42 7.16 -11.60
C ASP A 63 -36.70 8.45 -10.82
N ASP A 64 -35.97 8.71 -9.73
CA ASP A 64 -36.13 9.91 -8.89
C ASP A 64 -34.79 10.40 -8.29
N PRO A 65 -34.26 11.55 -8.75
CA PRO A 65 -32.95 12.05 -8.32
C PRO A 65 -32.89 12.45 -6.83
N ALA A 66 -34.04 12.57 -6.15
CA ALA A 66 -34.11 12.81 -4.71
C ALA A 66 -33.78 11.56 -3.88
N TRP A 67 -33.78 10.37 -4.49
CA TRP A 67 -33.42 9.11 -3.83
C TRP A 67 -32.06 8.59 -4.28
N LEU A 68 -31.43 7.87 -3.37
CA LEU A 68 -30.21 7.12 -3.62
C LEU A 68 -30.49 5.64 -3.35
N ARG A 69 -29.92 4.76 -4.18
CA ARG A 69 -29.94 3.31 -4.00
C ARG A 69 -28.60 2.81 -3.46
N PRO A 70 -28.61 1.88 -2.50
CA PRO A 70 -27.39 1.26 -2.02
C PRO A 70 -26.81 0.31 -3.08
N VAL A 71 -25.49 0.34 -3.20
CA VAL A 71 -24.77 -0.75 -3.87
C VAL A 71 -24.83 -1.98 -2.97
N PRO A 72 -25.04 -3.20 -3.51
CA PRO A 72 -24.99 -4.41 -2.69
C PRO A 72 -23.65 -4.56 -1.95
N ALA A 73 -23.69 -4.96 -0.67
CA ALA A 73 -22.51 -5.02 0.20
C ALA A 73 -21.34 -5.83 -0.40
N PHE A 74 -21.63 -6.96 -1.04
CA PHE A 74 -20.61 -7.78 -1.70
C PHE A 74 -19.96 -7.05 -2.89
N ALA A 75 -20.77 -6.38 -3.73
CA ALA A 75 -20.25 -5.61 -4.87
C ALA A 75 -19.39 -4.42 -4.41
N ALA A 76 -19.84 -3.71 -3.37
CA ALA A 76 -19.07 -2.64 -2.73
C ALA A 76 -17.73 -3.15 -2.18
N LEU A 77 -17.72 -4.32 -1.53
CA LEU A 77 -16.49 -4.95 -1.02
C LEU A 77 -15.51 -5.26 -2.16
N THR A 78 -15.97 -5.90 -3.24
CA THR A 78 -15.11 -6.22 -4.40
C THR A 78 -14.55 -4.96 -5.06
N GLN A 79 -15.37 -3.93 -5.24
CA GLN A 79 -14.93 -2.65 -5.78
C GLN A 79 -13.84 -2.00 -4.91
N ARG A 80 -13.96 -2.13 -3.59
CA ARG A 80 -13.01 -1.57 -2.63
C ARG A 80 -11.70 -2.35 -2.56
N LEU A 81 -11.75 -3.67 -2.71
CA LEU A 81 -10.57 -4.55 -2.69
C LEU A 81 -9.73 -4.45 -3.96
N HIS A 82 -10.36 -4.31 -5.13
CA HIS A 82 -9.67 -4.37 -6.42
C HIS A 82 -8.48 -3.40 -6.56
N PRO A 83 -8.58 -2.09 -6.18
CA PRO A 83 -7.42 -1.19 -6.22
C PRO A 83 -6.28 -1.62 -5.28
N ILE A 84 -6.60 -2.19 -4.12
CA ILE A 84 -5.62 -2.66 -3.13
C ILE A 84 -4.88 -3.87 -3.69
N GLU A 85 -5.61 -4.83 -4.26
CA GLU A 85 -5.03 -6.01 -4.89
C GLU A 85 -4.09 -5.62 -6.03
N ARG A 86 -4.49 -4.66 -6.87
CA ARG A 86 -3.64 -4.13 -7.95
C ARG A 86 -2.35 -3.50 -7.42
N GLU A 87 -2.44 -2.66 -6.39
CA GLU A 87 -1.26 -2.05 -5.76
C GLU A 87 -0.32 -3.11 -5.16
N ILE A 88 -0.87 -4.16 -4.53
CA ILE A 88 -0.08 -5.28 -4.01
C ILE A 88 0.65 -6.00 -5.15
N GLN A 89 -0.04 -6.28 -6.27
CA GLN A 89 0.60 -6.94 -7.41
C GLN A 89 1.71 -6.07 -8.02
N GLU A 90 1.48 -4.76 -8.12
CA GLU A 90 2.49 -3.83 -8.64
C GLU A 90 3.73 -3.80 -7.75
N ARG A 91 3.56 -3.70 -6.43
CA ARG A 91 4.69 -3.75 -5.48
C ARG A 91 5.44 -5.07 -5.52
N ARG A 92 4.72 -6.19 -5.70
CA ARG A 92 5.35 -7.52 -5.86
C ARG A 92 6.19 -7.58 -7.12
N ARG A 93 5.66 -7.07 -8.24
CA ARG A 93 6.40 -6.97 -9.51
C ARG A 93 7.66 -6.13 -9.36
N LEU A 94 7.54 -4.92 -8.78
CA LEU A 94 8.68 -4.05 -8.51
C LEU A 94 9.75 -4.73 -7.64
N SER A 95 9.33 -5.53 -6.64
CA SER A 95 10.26 -6.27 -5.78
C SER A 95 11.05 -7.32 -6.56
N VAL A 96 10.42 -8.00 -7.52
CA VAL A 96 11.08 -8.98 -8.40
C VAL A 96 12.06 -8.27 -9.32
N GLU A 97 11.62 -7.22 -10.01
CA GLU A 97 12.48 -6.43 -10.92
C GLU A 97 13.71 -5.87 -10.19
N LEU A 98 13.55 -5.43 -8.94
CA LEU A 98 14.64 -4.96 -8.10
C LEU A 98 15.62 -6.10 -7.74
N ALA A 99 15.11 -7.29 -7.40
CA ALA A 99 15.96 -8.44 -7.08
C ALA A 99 16.77 -8.89 -8.31
N GLU A 100 16.14 -8.97 -9.48
CA GLU A 100 16.79 -9.29 -10.75
C GLU A 100 17.87 -8.26 -11.10
N ALA A 101 17.60 -6.96 -10.91
CA ALA A 101 18.59 -5.91 -11.15
C ALA A 101 19.84 -6.01 -10.25
N PHE A 102 19.72 -6.62 -9.05
CA PHE A 102 20.83 -6.80 -8.11
C PHE A 102 21.59 -8.12 -8.30
N GLU A 103 21.06 -9.07 -9.07
CA GLU A 103 21.70 -10.36 -9.32
C GLU A 103 23.16 -10.24 -9.81
N PRO A 104 23.49 -9.36 -10.79
CA PRO A 104 24.87 -9.23 -11.26
C PRO A 104 25.84 -8.76 -10.16
N PHE A 105 25.39 -7.86 -9.28
CA PHE A 105 26.21 -7.36 -8.17
C PHE A 105 26.44 -8.44 -7.11
N MET A 106 25.42 -9.25 -6.83
CA MET A 106 25.56 -10.41 -5.95
C MET A 106 26.56 -11.42 -6.50
N ALA A 107 26.53 -11.70 -7.80
CA ALA A 107 27.50 -12.59 -8.46
C ALA A 107 28.94 -12.08 -8.31
N VAL A 108 29.19 -10.78 -8.47
CA VAL A 108 30.51 -10.16 -8.23
C VAL A 108 30.92 -10.31 -6.76
N SER A 109 30.01 -10.06 -5.81
CA SER A 109 30.30 -10.20 -4.38
C SER A 109 30.62 -11.64 -3.95
N ALA A 110 29.99 -12.63 -4.58
CA ALA A 110 30.22 -14.05 -4.30
C ALA A 110 31.59 -14.55 -4.80
N GLN A 111 32.14 -13.90 -5.83
CA GLN A 111 33.48 -14.18 -6.36
C GLN A 111 34.59 -13.47 -5.58
N ALA A 112 34.26 -12.42 -4.84
CA ALA A 112 35.22 -11.75 -3.97
C ALA A 112 35.63 -12.71 -2.84
N PRO A 113 36.93 -12.92 -2.60
CA PRO A 113 37.37 -13.66 -1.41
C PRO A 113 36.76 -12.97 -0.18
N PRO A 114 36.28 -13.74 0.81
CA PRO A 114 35.59 -13.16 1.95
C PRO A 114 36.49 -12.09 2.57
N THR A 115 36.00 -10.85 2.62
CA THR A 115 36.68 -9.75 3.32
C THR A 115 36.58 -9.92 4.82
N THR A 116 36.61 -11.14 5.33
CA THR A 116 37.11 -11.36 6.68
C THR A 116 38.51 -10.80 6.64
N HIS A 117 38.77 -9.72 7.39
CA HIS A 117 40.13 -9.24 7.60
C HIS A 117 40.90 -10.39 8.26
N SER A 118 41.49 -11.27 7.45
CA SER A 118 42.27 -12.40 7.90
C SER A 118 43.62 -11.85 8.33
N ILE A 119 43.67 -11.34 9.57
CA ILE A 119 44.92 -11.15 10.27
C ILE A 119 45.51 -12.54 10.44
N THR A 120 46.51 -12.86 9.61
CA THR A 120 47.27 -14.11 9.75
C THR A 120 48.53 -13.78 10.54
N VAL A 121 48.64 -14.32 11.75
CA VAL A 121 49.83 -14.16 12.57
C VAL A 121 50.94 -15.04 11.99
N VAL A 122 52.01 -14.42 11.50
CA VAL A 122 53.18 -15.11 10.98
C VAL A 122 54.24 -15.13 12.08
N GLU A 123 54.42 -16.28 12.71
CA GLU A 123 55.46 -16.49 13.72
C GLU A 123 56.70 -17.16 13.12
N GLY A 124 57.86 -16.62 13.49
CA GLY A 124 59.18 -17.11 13.06
C GLY A 124 59.81 -16.27 11.94
N ILE A 125 61.07 -15.91 12.12
CA ILE A 125 61.79 -14.92 11.28
C ILE A 125 61.87 -15.30 9.79
N ASN A 126 61.95 -16.60 9.50
CA ASN A 126 62.03 -17.11 8.13
C ASN A 126 60.70 -16.93 7.36
N ARG A 127 59.56 -17.05 8.05
CA ARG A 127 58.24 -16.89 7.41
C ARG A 127 57.88 -15.42 7.25
N ILE A 128 58.30 -14.55 8.18
CA ILE A 128 58.12 -13.10 8.10
C ILE A 128 58.85 -12.54 6.88
N ASN A 129 60.12 -12.93 6.66
CA ASN A 129 60.90 -12.44 5.52
C ASN A 129 60.28 -12.85 4.17
N ALA A 130 59.79 -14.09 4.06
CA ALA A 130 59.11 -14.56 2.85
C ALA A 130 57.82 -13.80 2.51
N SER A 131 57.15 -13.19 3.50
CA SER A 131 55.95 -12.38 3.30
C SER A 131 56.20 -10.89 2.98
N ILE A 132 57.45 -10.42 3.04
CA ILE A 132 57.83 -9.01 2.76
C ILE A 132 58.33 -8.85 1.31
N GLU A 133 58.79 -9.92 0.66
CA GLU A 133 59.38 -9.89 -0.69
C GLU A 133 58.36 -10.08 -1.84
N LEU A 134 57.07 -9.87 -1.59
CA LEU A 134 55.99 -9.86 -2.60
C LEU A 134 55.61 -8.41 -2.99
#